data_AF-A0AB34CQK3-F1
#
_entry.id   AF-A0AB34CQK3-F1
#
_cell.length_a   1.000
_cell.length_b   1.000
_cell.length_c   1.000
_cell.angle_alpha   90.00
_cell.angle_beta   90.00
_cell.angle_gamma   90.00
#
_symmetry.space_group_name_H-M   'P 1'
#
loop_
_entity.id
_entity.type
_entity.pdbx_description
1 polymer ?
#
loop_
_entity_poly.entity_id
_entity_poly.type
_entity_poly.pdbx_seq_one_letter_code
_entity_poly.pdbx_strand_id
1 'polypeptide(L)'
;MFAALPGRGRLLLTELRKIQGHRRRWLFLCEEYLMAWYRTGTIAAAKDSKTVTGTGTKWADNKQGIGAGQMLLVPGSGSVQAYEIASVRSDTELTVTEAVASEISGSAYAILAFYGNSYPDFARQLAAQLKYYQSQMDGWQEIMTGTGDVTLVAPDGTSVTISSLSKLTSALAERAITGSNAQFSGLELMSQTPYIDFHYNKSEADYSVRMICTEQSALELTAASGNVSLHVNGGIRAGGANNPGGINLYRGNGDASSLWGVNASDGNFNIARGPSAGLNVVMGDAYLDKVKGIYTKRGASGVYGANKYQFYWTGTLMECWVDASGVGTLQLTPMSDRQLKKDIVYRHDAHKALDEVCKWQPADFKMKARGIIPETADQLGFIANDLVKVSPECVGGKGLPEDYDIEADPNNSDAYFLNQVPMIAKLTQAIQAQQIMIKELQQRLSVLENSGS
;
A
#
# COMPACT_ATOMS: atom_id res chain seq x y z
N MET A 1 -25.19 -50.31 1.40
CA MET A 1 -26.28 -49.92 0.49
C MET A 1 -25.62 -49.30 -0.74
N PHE A 2 -25.59 -50.03 -1.85
CA PHE A 2 -25.05 -49.58 -3.14
C PHE A 2 -26.18 -49.00 -3.99
N ALA A 3 -26.01 -47.82 -4.57
CA ALA A 3 -26.74 -47.31 -5.75
C ALA A 3 -25.92 -46.13 -6.32
N ALA A 4 -25.14 -46.30 -7.40
CA ALA A 4 -25.50 -46.30 -8.83
C ALA A 4 -25.83 -44.87 -9.37
N LEU A 5 -24.87 -44.17 -10.01
CA LEU A 5 -24.66 -43.99 -11.48
C LEU A 5 -25.64 -42.97 -12.13
N PRO A 6 -25.39 -42.31 -13.31
CA PRO A 6 -24.30 -42.41 -14.31
C PRO A 6 -23.80 -41.06 -14.94
N GLY A 7 -22.69 -41.09 -15.68
CA GLY A 7 -22.27 -39.96 -16.54
C GLY A 7 -21.21 -40.35 -17.56
N ARG A 8 -21.57 -40.35 -18.85
CA ARG A 8 -20.86 -40.94 -20.00
C ARG A 8 -19.62 -40.15 -20.44
N GLY A 9 -18.58 -40.87 -20.90
CA GLY A 9 -17.41 -40.29 -21.57
C GLY A 9 -16.58 -41.34 -22.32
N ARG A 10 -17.22 -41.97 -23.31
CA ARG A 10 -16.66 -42.79 -24.39
C ARG A 10 -15.30 -42.27 -24.89
N LEU A 11 -14.22 -43.06 -24.76
CA LEU A 11 -13.07 -42.94 -25.66
C LEU A 11 -12.94 -44.19 -26.52
N LEU A 12 -12.63 -43.92 -27.78
CA LEU A 12 -12.78 -44.80 -28.92
C LEU A 12 -11.74 -45.93 -28.97
N LEU A 13 -12.26 -47.04 -29.45
CA LEU A 13 -11.64 -48.33 -29.68
C LEU A 13 -10.80 -48.30 -30.98
N THR A 14 -9.61 -47.67 -30.96
CA THR A 14 -8.68 -47.80 -32.10
C THR A 14 -7.18 -47.84 -31.77
N GLU A 15 -6.76 -47.70 -30.51
CA GLU A 15 -5.32 -47.73 -30.13
C GLU A 15 -4.95 -48.81 -29.08
N LEU A 16 -5.82 -49.80 -28.85
CA LEU A 16 -5.60 -50.91 -27.88
C LEU A 16 -5.46 -52.29 -28.54
N ARG A 17 -4.88 -52.36 -29.75
CA ARG A 17 -4.58 -53.63 -30.46
C ARG A 17 -3.08 -53.93 -30.66
N LYS A 18 -2.20 -53.49 -29.76
CA LYS A 18 -0.80 -53.95 -29.72
C LYS A 18 -0.31 -54.49 -28.37
N ILE A 19 -1.17 -54.58 -27.36
CA ILE A 19 -0.80 -55.03 -26.00
C ILE A 19 -1.81 -56.06 -25.46
N GLN A 20 -2.18 -57.03 -26.29
CA GLN A 20 -2.94 -58.22 -25.89
C GLN A 20 -2.24 -59.48 -26.40
N GLY A 21 -1.08 -59.79 -25.84
CA GLY A 21 -0.36 -61.02 -26.20
C GLY A 21 0.32 -61.74 -25.04
N HIS A 22 0.73 -61.07 -23.95
CA HIS A 22 1.74 -61.65 -23.06
C HIS A 22 1.37 -61.57 -21.58
N ARG A 23 0.20 -62.10 -21.21
CA ARG A 23 -0.07 -62.54 -19.83
C ARG A 23 -0.82 -63.86 -19.83
N ARG A 24 -0.06 -64.96 -19.85
CA ARG A 24 -0.34 -66.27 -19.22
C ARG A 24 0.77 -67.24 -19.61
N ARG A 25 1.92 -67.09 -18.96
CA ARG A 25 2.94 -68.13 -18.76
C ARG A 25 3.77 -67.73 -17.56
N TRP A 26 3.10 -67.69 -16.40
CA TRP A 26 3.79 -67.96 -15.14
C TRP A 26 4.00 -69.47 -15.12
N LEU A 27 5.24 -69.89 -14.84
CA LEU A 27 5.81 -71.23 -14.93
C LEU A 27 5.97 -71.78 -16.36
N PHE A 28 7.14 -72.37 -16.61
CA PHE A 28 7.63 -72.94 -17.87
C PHE A 28 8.11 -71.94 -18.91
N LEU A 29 9.35 -71.46 -18.73
CA LEU A 29 10.22 -71.10 -19.84
C LEU A 29 11.67 -71.42 -19.48
N CYS A 30 12.19 -72.40 -20.21
CA CYS A 30 13.57 -72.86 -20.25
C CYS A 30 14.21 -73.27 -18.92
N GLU A 31 13.90 -74.50 -18.54
CA GLU A 31 14.97 -75.46 -18.27
C GLU A 31 15.82 -75.55 -19.56
N GLU A 32 16.65 -74.53 -19.82
CA GLU A 32 17.84 -74.75 -20.63
C GLU A 32 18.56 -75.86 -19.90
N TYR A 33 18.74 -77.00 -20.58
CA TYR A 33 19.57 -78.08 -20.11
C TYR A 33 20.86 -77.46 -19.54
N LEU A 34 20.93 -77.35 -18.21
CA LEU A 34 22.19 -77.36 -17.49
C LEU A 34 22.79 -78.70 -17.88
N MET A 35 23.53 -78.70 -18.99
CA MET A 35 24.34 -79.83 -19.39
C MET A 35 25.15 -80.14 -18.13
N ALA A 36 25.00 -81.37 -17.60
CA ALA A 36 25.69 -81.81 -16.38
C ALA A 36 27.22 -81.68 -16.46
N TRP A 37 27.73 -81.28 -17.63
CA TRP A 37 29.10 -81.07 -18.00
C TRP A 37 29.31 -79.63 -18.48
N TYR A 38 30.12 -78.87 -17.75
CA TYR A 38 30.65 -77.58 -18.21
C TYR A 38 31.84 -77.81 -19.14
N ARG A 39 31.77 -77.27 -20.36
CA ARG A 39 32.75 -77.51 -21.45
C ARG A 39 33.19 -76.23 -22.16
N THR A 40 32.80 -75.06 -21.63
CA THR A 40 33.00 -73.78 -22.30
C THR A 40 34.48 -73.39 -22.25
N GLY A 41 35.07 -73.09 -23.40
CA GLY A 41 36.48 -72.72 -23.53
C GLY A 41 37.44 -73.92 -23.64
N THR A 42 38.74 -73.63 -23.61
CA THR A 42 39.81 -74.62 -23.65
C THR A 42 40.75 -74.45 -22.47
N ILE A 43 41.46 -75.51 -22.09
CA ILE A 43 42.42 -75.49 -20.98
C ILE A 43 43.85 -75.76 -21.43
N ALA A 44 44.81 -75.21 -20.69
CA ALA A 44 46.22 -75.51 -20.81
C ALA A 44 46.85 -75.69 -19.43
N ALA A 45 47.85 -76.56 -19.34
CA ALA A 45 48.64 -76.78 -18.13
C ALA A 45 50.01 -77.36 -18.52
N ALA A 46 51.09 -76.79 -17.97
CA ALA A 46 52.43 -77.35 -18.12
C ALA A 46 52.52 -78.70 -17.40
N LYS A 47 53.32 -79.64 -17.93
CA LYS A 47 53.60 -80.91 -17.25
C LYS A 47 54.10 -80.66 -15.82
N ASP A 48 53.64 -81.48 -14.87
CA ASP A 48 53.95 -81.41 -13.44
C ASP A 48 53.45 -80.12 -12.74
N SER A 49 52.59 -79.32 -13.38
CA SER A 49 51.92 -78.16 -12.79
C SER A 49 50.63 -78.56 -12.04
N LYS A 50 50.29 -77.83 -10.98
CA LYS A 50 48.94 -77.88 -10.36
C LYS A 50 47.99 -76.80 -10.87
N THR A 51 48.50 -75.85 -11.65
CA THR A 51 47.70 -74.74 -12.18
C THR A 51 47.23 -75.09 -13.59
N VAL A 52 45.93 -74.95 -13.80
CA VAL A 52 45.27 -75.09 -15.11
C VAL A 52 44.74 -73.72 -15.52
N THR A 53 45.15 -73.26 -16.68
CA THR A 53 44.70 -71.99 -17.27
C THR A 53 43.62 -72.25 -18.30
N GLY A 54 42.58 -71.43 -18.28
CA GLY A 54 41.44 -71.49 -19.20
C GLY A 54 41.46 -70.33 -20.18
N THR A 55 41.07 -70.58 -21.43
CA THR A 55 40.80 -69.56 -22.45
C THR A 55 39.32 -69.62 -22.82
N GLY A 56 38.60 -68.49 -22.66
CA GLY A 56 37.15 -68.43 -22.90
C GLY A 56 36.30 -69.13 -21.82
N THR A 57 36.91 -69.50 -20.70
CA THR A 57 36.25 -70.11 -19.54
C THR A 57 35.62 -69.04 -18.63
N LYS A 58 34.67 -69.45 -17.78
CA LYS A 58 33.88 -68.63 -16.84
C LYS A 58 33.75 -69.32 -15.48
N TRP A 59 34.85 -69.84 -14.96
CA TRP A 59 34.83 -70.66 -13.74
C TRP A 59 34.41 -69.93 -12.47
N ALA A 60 34.59 -68.59 -12.38
CA ALA A 60 34.22 -67.81 -11.20
C ALA A 60 32.78 -67.24 -11.29
N ASP A 61 32.11 -67.33 -12.44
CA ASP A 61 30.69 -67.02 -12.55
C ASP A 61 29.87 -68.08 -11.81
N ASN A 62 29.22 -67.67 -10.72
CA ASN A 62 28.37 -68.52 -9.89
C ASN A 62 27.28 -69.26 -10.69
N LYS A 63 26.88 -68.74 -11.86
CA LYS A 63 25.90 -69.40 -12.74
C LYS A 63 26.42 -70.70 -13.35
N GLN A 64 27.73 -70.87 -13.49
CA GLN A 64 28.34 -72.08 -14.06
C GLN A 64 28.51 -73.21 -13.03
N GLY A 65 28.40 -72.90 -11.74
CA GLY A 65 28.45 -73.89 -10.67
C GLY A 65 29.80 -74.60 -10.52
N ILE A 66 30.92 -73.98 -10.95
CA ILE A 66 32.26 -74.56 -10.87
C ILE A 66 32.92 -74.23 -9.53
N GLY A 67 33.57 -75.21 -8.88
CA GLY A 67 34.15 -75.04 -7.55
C GLY A 67 35.09 -76.16 -7.13
N ALA A 68 35.71 -75.99 -5.95
CA ALA A 68 36.60 -76.99 -5.36
C ALA A 68 35.86 -78.31 -5.07
N GLY A 69 36.57 -79.44 -5.18
CA GLY A 69 36.07 -80.80 -5.01
C GLY A 69 35.42 -81.40 -6.26
N GLN A 70 35.31 -80.64 -7.34
CA GLN A 70 34.75 -81.14 -8.60
C GLN A 70 35.81 -81.85 -9.45
N MET A 71 35.33 -82.78 -10.28
CA MET A 71 36.18 -83.53 -11.21
C MET A 71 36.32 -82.80 -12.54
N LEU A 72 37.55 -82.45 -12.89
CA LEU A 72 37.99 -81.98 -14.21
C LEU A 72 38.38 -83.18 -15.06
N LEU A 73 37.69 -83.39 -16.18
CA LEU A 73 38.04 -84.40 -17.17
C LEU A 73 38.73 -83.77 -18.37
N VAL A 74 39.87 -84.33 -18.75
CA VAL A 74 40.66 -83.94 -19.92
C VAL A 74 40.76 -85.13 -20.87
N PRO A 75 40.23 -85.05 -22.09
CA PRO A 75 40.37 -86.09 -23.09
C PRO A 75 41.82 -86.17 -23.57
N GLY A 76 42.43 -87.36 -23.45
CA GLY A 76 43.74 -87.71 -24.00
C GLY A 76 43.62 -88.70 -25.18
N SER A 77 44.77 -89.09 -25.76
CA SER A 77 44.84 -90.05 -26.87
C SER A 77 44.49 -91.47 -26.42
N GLY A 78 43.18 -91.75 -26.33
CA GLY A 78 42.63 -93.07 -25.98
C GLY A 78 42.37 -93.30 -24.48
N SER A 79 42.65 -92.33 -23.60
CA SER A 79 42.31 -92.36 -22.18
C SER A 79 41.83 -90.97 -21.71
N VAL A 80 40.89 -90.93 -20.75
CA VAL A 80 40.43 -89.67 -20.13
C VAL A 80 41.17 -89.49 -18.81
N GLN A 81 41.89 -88.39 -18.67
CA GLN A 81 42.55 -88.01 -17.42
C GLN A 81 41.55 -87.25 -16.54
N ALA A 82 41.51 -87.60 -15.25
CA ALA A 82 40.63 -86.99 -14.27
C ALA A 82 41.47 -86.32 -13.17
N TYR A 83 41.13 -85.08 -12.84
CA TYR A 83 41.76 -84.31 -11.77
C TYR A 83 40.68 -83.75 -10.83
N GLU A 84 40.95 -83.72 -9.53
CA GLU A 84 40.10 -83.00 -8.58
C GLU A 84 40.52 -81.53 -8.51
N ILE A 85 39.56 -80.62 -8.62
CA ILE A 85 39.76 -79.17 -8.53
C ILE A 85 39.99 -78.81 -7.05
N ALA A 86 41.17 -78.30 -6.73
CA ALA A 86 41.51 -77.84 -5.38
C ALA A 86 40.94 -76.45 -5.09
N SER A 87 40.96 -75.53 -6.07
CA SER A 87 40.35 -74.21 -5.94
C SER A 87 40.14 -73.54 -7.30
N VAL A 88 39.14 -72.67 -7.40
CA VAL A 88 38.92 -71.78 -8.55
C VAL A 88 39.38 -70.39 -8.16
N ARG A 89 40.36 -69.83 -8.88
CA ARG A 89 40.96 -68.52 -8.56
C ARG A 89 40.34 -67.38 -9.36
N SER A 90 39.90 -67.64 -10.58
CA SER A 90 39.24 -66.67 -11.44
C SER A 90 38.44 -67.38 -12.53
N ASP A 91 37.81 -66.62 -13.44
CA ASP A 91 37.15 -67.16 -14.63
C ASP A 91 38.06 -68.05 -15.48
N THR A 92 39.38 -67.86 -15.40
CA THR A 92 40.40 -68.46 -16.29
C THR A 92 41.55 -69.14 -15.55
N GLU A 93 41.50 -69.27 -14.22
CA GLU A 93 42.53 -69.96 -13.46
C GLU A 93 41.90 -70.86 -12.39
N LEU A 94 42.26 -72.14 -12.40
CA LEU A 94 41.95 -73.08 -11.33
C LEU A 94 43.21 -73.87 -10.96
N THR A 95 43.17 -74.48 -9.79
CA THR A 95 44.22 -75.39 -9.33
C THR A 95 43.64 -76.77 -9.09
N VAL A 96 44.42 -77.80 -9.37
CA VAL A 96 44.08 -79.21 -9.14
C VAL A 96 44.88 -79.77 -7.95
N THR A 97 44.35 -80.79 -7.29
CA THR A 97 44.96 -81.36 -6.07
C THR A 97 46.29 -82.06 -6.37
N GLU A 98 46.35 -82.79 -7.48
CA GLU A 98 47.53 -83.49 -7.99
C GLU A 98 48.07 -82.82 -9.26
N ALA A 99 49.38 -82.89 -9.48
CA ALA A 99 50.02 -82.27 -10.64
C ALA A 99 49.64 -82.99 -11.95
N VAL A 100 49.45 -82.23 -13.04
CA VAL A 100 49.09 -82.82 -14.35
C VAL A 100 50.23 -83.68 -14.88
N ALA A 101 49.94 -84.95 -15.19
CA ALA A 101 50.93 -85.97 -15.54
C ALA A 101 51.56 -85.75 -16.93
N SER A 102 50.89 -85.03 -17.81
CA SER A 102 51.33 -84.68 -19.17
C SER A 102 50.94 -83.25 -19.50
N GLU A 103 51.69 -82.61 -20.39
CA GLU A 103 51.35 -81.26 -20.86
C GLU A 103 49.97 -81.25 -21.54
N ILE A 104 49.14 -80.28 -21.15
CA ILE A 104 47.84 -80.01 -21.76
C ILE A 104 47.98 -78.71 -22.54
N SER A 105 47.79 -78.75 -23.86
CA SER A 105 47.92 -77.58 -24.73
C SER A 105 46.60 -77.29 -25.44
N GLY A 106 45.86 -76.30 -24.94
CA GLY A 106 44.61 -75.83 -25.55
C GLY A 106 43.52 -76.90 -25.70
N SER A 107 43.47 -77.88 -24.81
CA SER A 107 42.57 -79.03 -24.94
C SER A 107 41.12 -78.69 -24.57
N ALA A 108 40.17 -79.41 -25.17
CA ALA A 108 38.80 -79.44 -24.67
C ALA A 108 38.77 -80.12 -23.30
N TYR A 109 37.75 -79.84 -22.51
CA TYR A 109 37.61 -80.43 -21.18
C TYR A 109 36.14 -80.55 -20.82
N ALA A 110 35.88 -81.24 -19.72
CA ALA A 110 34.55 -81.30 -19.14
C ALA A 110 34.65 -81.30 -17.62
N ILE A 111 33.98 -80.37 -16.95
CA ILE A 111 33.81 -80.39 -15.50
C ILE A 111 32.40 -80.85 -15.20
N LEU A 112 32.25 -81.81 -14.28
CA LEU A 112 30.94 -82.21 -13.79
C LEU A 112 30.33 -81.06 -12.97
N ALA A 113 29.32 -80.43 -13.55
CA ALA A 113 28.60 -79.30 -12.97
C ALA A 113 27.40 -79.74 -12.11
N PHE A 114 27.19 -81.05 -11.87
CA PHE A 114 26.14 -81.50 -10.96
C PHE A 114 26.49 -81.17 -9.50
N TYR A 115 26.07 -80.00 -9.05
CA TYR A 115 25.56 -79.80 -7.69
C TYR A 115 24.22 -79.05 -7.67
N GLY A 116 23.55 -78.90 -8.83
CA GLY A 116 22.16 -78.42 -8.86
C GLY A 116 21.24 -79.43 -8.16
N ASN A 117 20.46 -78.95 -7.19
CA ASN A 117 19.49 -79.70 -6.35
C ASN A 117 20.05 -80.55 -5.18
N SER A 118 21.31 -80.35 -4.79
CA SER A 118 21.82 -80.94 -3.54
C SER A 118 21.41 -80.10 -2.31
N TYR A 119 21.22 -80.73 -1.13
CA TYR A 119 20.93 -79.99 0.12
C TYR A 119 21.89 -78.80 0.36
N PRO A 120 23.20 -78.88 0.05
CA PRO A 120 24.12 -77.74 0.14
C PRO A 120 23.86 -76.61 -0.87
N ASP A 121 23.39 -76.89 -2.09
CA ASP A 121 23.07 -75.86 -3.09
C ASP A 121 21.75 -75.15 -2.77
N PHE A 122 20.74 -75.90 -2.33
CA PHE A 122 19.52 -75.33 -1.74
C PHE A 122 19.85 -74.47 -0.52
N ALA A 123 20.71 -74.95 0.37
CA ALA A 123 21.16 -74.18 1.54
C ALA A 123 21.89 -72.90 1.13
N ARG A 124 22.67 -72.91 0.04
CA ARG A 124 23.37 -71.73 -0.49
C ARG A 124 22.41 -70.71 -1.09
N GLN A 125 21.45 -71.15 -1.90
CA GLN A 125 20.44 -70.28 -2.52
C GLN A 125 19.49 -69.70 -1.46
N LEU A 126 19.05 -70.53 -0.50
CA LEU A 126 18.26 -70.09 0.65
C LEU A 126 19.05 -69.08 1.50
N ALA A 127 20.33 -69.32 1.77
CA ALA A 127 21.18 -68.39 2.49
C ALA A 127 21.35 -67.06 1.75
N ALA A 128 21.51 -67.08 0.43
CA ALA A 128 21.58 -65.86 -0.39
C ALA A 128 20.27 -65.06 -0.37
N GLN A 129 19.12 -65.76 -0.50
CA GLN A 129 17.80 -65.13 -0.45
C GLN A 129 17.49 -64.55 0.94
N LEU A 130 17.83 -65.27 2.02
CA LEU A 130 17.68 -64.79 3.40
C LEU A 130 18.59 -63.60 3.68
N LYS A 131 19.82 -63.61 3.18
CA LYS A 131 20.75 -62.47 3.29
C LYS A 131 20.22 -61.23 2.57
N TYR A 132 19.60 -61.41 1.39
CA TYR A 132 18.94 -60.32 0.68
C TYR A 132 17.72 -59.78 1.46
N TYR A 133 16.85 -60.66 1.99
CA TYR A 133 15.73 -60.24 2.83
C TYR A 133 16.18 -59.50 4.10
N GLN A 134 17.24 -59.97 4.75
CA GLN A 134 17.83 -59.29 5.92
C GLN A 134 18.33 -57.90 5.55
N SER A 135 19.08 -57.76 4.46
CA SER A 135 19.55 -56.45 3.98
C SER A 135 18.41 -55.48 3.68
N GLN A 136 17.28 -55.97 3.16
CA GLN A 136 16.10 -55.13 2.96
C GLN A 136 15.43 -54.74 4.29
N MET A 137 15.35 -55.66 5.26
CA MET A 137 14.82 -55.37 6.60
C MET A 137 15.68 -54.37 7.38
N ASP A 138 17.00 -54.49 7.27
CA ASP A 138 17.95 -53.54 7.86
C ASP A 138 17.75 -52.14 7.26
N GLY A 139 17.60 -52.06 5.93
CA GLY A 139 17.28 -50.80 5.25
C GLY A 139 15.94 -50.19 5.69
N TRP A 140 14.90 -51.01 5.90
CA TRP A 140 13.63 -50.51 6.45
C TRP A 140 13.75 -50.03 7.89
N GLN A 141 14.53 -50.72 8.72
CA GLN A 141 14.80 -50.29 10.09
C GLN A 141 15.55 -48.95 10.10
N GLU A 142 16.52 -48.78 9.22
CA GLU A 142 17.25 -47.51 9.03
C GLU A 142 16.31 -46.39 8.56
N ILE A 143 15.32 -46.65 7.70
CA ILE A 143 14.35 -45.61 7.27
C ILE A 143 13.45 -45.17 8.44
N MET A 144 13.04 -46.13 9.25
CA MET A 144 12.05 -45.91 10.32
C MET A 144 12.66 -45.29 11.57
N THR A 145 13.89 -45.67 11.90
CA THR A 145 14.53 -45.31 13.17
C THR A 145 15.80 -44.52 12.99
N GLY A 146 16.39 -44.58 11.79
CA GLY A 146 17.52 -43.75 11.43
C GLY A 146 17.11 -42.30 11.29
N THR A 147 18.12 -41.45 11.20
CA THR A 147 17.98 -40.00 11.19
C THR A 147 18.43 -39.39 9.86
N GLY A 148 18.79 -40.23 8.89
CA GLY A 148 19.47 -39.82 7.67
C GLY A 148 18.89 -40.44 6.40
N ASP A 149 19.61 -40.22 5.30
CA ASP A 149 19.28 -40.90 4.06
C ASP A 149 19.70 -42.36 4.13
N VAL A 150 18.84 -43.23 3.64
CA VAL A 150 19.04 -44.67 3.62
C VAL A 150 19.19 -45.11 2.18
N THR A 151 20.29 -45.81 1.89
CA THR A 151 20.58 -46.33 0.55
C THR A 151 20.20 -47.80 0.48
N LEU A 152 19.26 -48.09 -0.38
CA LEU A 152 18.79 -49.44 -0.66
C LEU A 152 19.36 -49.86 -2.02
N VAL A 153 20.04 -51.00 -2.07
CA VAL A 153 20.45 -51.63 -3.34
C VAL A 153 19.33 -52.57 -3.78
N ALA A 154 18.76 -52.28 -4.94
CA ALA A 154 17.74 -53.09 -5.58
C ALA A 154 18.34 -54.38 -6.16
N PRO A 155 17.52 -55.42 -6.42
CA PRO A 155 17.98 -56.70 -6.96
C PRO A 155 18.76 -56.61 -8.28
N ASP A 156 18.51 -55.57 -9.07
CA ASP A 156 19.16 -55.30 -10.35
C ASP A 156 20.50 -54.54 -10.21
N GLY A 157 20.92 -54.28 -8.97
CA GLY A 157 22.14 -53.55 -8.64
C GLY A 157 21.98 -52.03 -8.64
N THR A 158 20.78 -51.50 -8.89
CA THR A 158 20.51 -50.06 -8.80
C THR A 158 20.39 -49.62 -7.35
N SER A 159 20.87 -48.42 -7.02
CA SER A 159 20.76 -47.87 -5.66
C SER A 159 19.67 -46.80 -5.62
N VAL A 160 18.79 -46.87 -4.62
CA VAL A 160 17.75 -45.86 -4.32
C VAL A 160 18.04 -45.25 -2.95
N THR A 161 17.98 -43.93 -2.86
CA THR A 161 18.21 -43.19 -1.62
C THR A 161 16.89 -42.60 -1.11
N ILE A 162 16.56 -42.82 0.17
CA ILE A 162 15.31 -42.36 0.80
C ILE A 162 15.63 -41.61 2.11
N SER A 163 15.00 -40.47 2.35
CA SER A 163 15.08 -39.77 3.64
C SER A 163 14.37 -40.54 4.75
N SER A 164 15.01 -40.72 5.91
CA SER A 164 14.35 -41.33 7.07
C SER A 164 13.18 -40.50 7.60
N LEU A 165 12.33 -41.15 8.40
CA LEU A 165 11.18 -40.49 9.02
C LEU A 165 11.55 -39.33 9.94
N SER A 166 12.63 -39.45 10.72
CA SER A 166 13.12 -38.37 11.59
C SER A 166 13.64 -37.18 10.77
N LYS A 167 14.33 -37.46 9.66
CA LYS A 167 14.80 -36.43 8.71
C LYS A 167 13.63 -35.64 8.11
N LEU A 168 12.54 -36.31 7.75
CA LEU A 168 11.31 -35.66 7.26
C LEU A 168 10.57 -34.88 8.35
N THR A 169 10.54 -35.40 9.57
CA THR A 169 9.87 -34.75 10.71
C THR A 169 10.56 -33.43 11.08
N SER A 170 11.89 -33.42 11.05
CA SER A 170 12.67 -32.19 11.28
C SER A 170 12.52 -31.19 10.13
N ALA A 171 12.50 -31.65 8.87
CA ALA A 171 12.28 -30.76 7.72
C ALA A 171 10.89 -30.10 7.73
N LEU A 172 9.90 -30.77 8.31
CA LEU A 172 8.54 -30.25 8.51
C LEU A 172 8.50 -29.18 9.62
N ALA A 173 9.32 -29.29 10.66
CA ALA A 173 9.47 -28.25 11.68
C ALA A 173 10.30 -27.05 11.19
N GLU A 174 11.20 -27.25 10.23
CA GLU A 174 12.08 -26.20 9.66
C GLU A 174 11.39 -25.26 8.64
N ARG A 175 10.28 -25.66 8.04
CA ARG A 175 9.42 -24.76 7.23
C ARG A 175 8.23 -24.24 8.00
N ALA A 176 8.17 -24.61 9.28
CA ALA A 176 7.34 -23.96 10.26
C ALA A 176 8.03 -22.66 10.69
N ILE A 177 7.26 -21.58 10.79
CA ILE A 177 7.77 -20.32 11.36
C ILE A 177 7.87 -20.50 12.87
N THR A 178 9.09 -20.55 13.41
CA THR A 178 9.33 -20.71 14.85
C THR A 178 10.45 -19.79 15.37
N GLY A 179 10.09 -18.78 16.18
CA GLY A 179 10.96 -18.20 17.22
C GLY A 179 12.05 -17.15 16.89
N SER A 180 12.12 -16.53 15.70
CA SER A 180 13.06 -15.42 15.39
C SER A 180 12.53 -14.49 14.28
N ASN A 181 13.14 -13.30 14.10
CA ASN A 181 12.74 -12.32 13.08
C ASN A 181 13.08 -12.79 11.66
N ALA A 182 12.08 -12.91 10.77
CA ALA A 182 12.27 -13.27 9.36
C ALA A 182 12.57 -12.05 8.47
N GLN A 183 13.47 -12.19 7.48
CA GLN A 183 13.85 -11.14 6.51
C GLN A 183 13.76 -11.70 5.08
N PHE A 184 13.28 -10.89 4.12
CA PHE A 184 13.08 -11.28 2.71
C PHE A 184 13.53 -10.13 1.77
N SER A 185 14.12 -10.41 0.59
CA SER A 185 14.46 -9.37 -0.41
C SER A 185 13.25 -8.79 -1.12
N GLY A 186 12.21 -9.60 -1.22
CA GLY A 186 10.87 -9.24 -1.63
C GLY A 186 9.95 -10.28 -1.03
N LEU A 187 8.79 -9.84 -0.55
CA LEU A 187 7.75 -10.73 -0.05
C LEU A 187 6.59 -10.67 -1.04
N GLU A 188 6.59 -11.61 -1.98
CA GLU A 188 5.47 -11.82 -2.87
C GLU A 188 4.53 -12.85 -2.24
N LEU A 189 3.32 -12.42 -1.93
CA LEU A 189 2.28 -13.26 -1.38
C LEU A 189 1.25 -13.49 -2.47
N MET A 190 1.05 -14.76 -2.81
CA MET A 190 0.15 -15.17 -3.87
C MET A 190 -0.97 -16.03 -3.26
N SER A 191 -2.11 -15.38 -3.05
CA SER A 191 -3.36 -15.92 -2.49
C SER A 191 -4.54 -15.09 -3.03
N GLN A 192 -5.78 -15.54 -2.82
CA GLN A 192 -6.98 -14.77 -3.14
C GLN A 192 -7.08 -13.48 -2.32
N THR A 193 -6.63 -13.53 -1.07
CA THR A 193 -6.52 -12.40 -0.13
C THR A 193 -5.18 -12.54 0.61
N PRO A 194 -4.06 -12.16 -0.02
CA PRO A 194 -2.75 -12.29 0.61
C PRO A 194 -2.67 -11.35 1.82
N TYR A 195 -2.08 -11.84 2.92
CA TYR A 195 -1.92 -11.05 4.13
C TYR A 195 -0.62 -11.35 4.89
N ILE A 196 -0.20 -10.38 5.69
CA ILE A 196 0.79 -10.54 6.74
C ILE A 196 0.08 -10.28 8.07
N ASP A 197 0.21 -11.26 8.97
CA ASP A 197 -0.57 -11.30 10.19
C ASP A 197 0.24 -11.04 11.45
N PHE A 198 -0.34 -10.27 12.38
CA PHE A 198 0.32 -9.92 13.63
C PHE A 198 -0.55 -10.28 14.83
N HIS A 199 -0.08 -11.21 15.65
CA HIS A 199 -0.68 -11.54 16.95
C HIS A 199 0.15 -10.93 18.08
N TYR A 200 -0.33 -9.84 18.67
CA TYR A 200 0.31 -9.28 19.84
C TYR A 200 0.08 -10.18 21.07
N ASN A 201 1.12 -10.43 21.85
CA ASN A 201 1.09 -11.24 23.08
C ASN A 201 0.46 -12.64 22.91
N LYS A 202 0.65 -13.26 21.73
CA LYS A 202 0.04 -14.56 21.40
C LYS A 202 -1.49 -14.53 21.53
N SER A 203 -2.12 -13.40 21.20
CA SER A 203 -3.57 -13.29 21.16
C SER A 203 -4.17 -14.43 20.35
N GLU A 204 -5.23 -15.03 20.90
CA GLU A 204 -6.03 -16.06 20.23
C GLU A 204 -6.96 -15.47 19.16
N ALA A 205 -7.11 -14.14 19.11
CA ALA A 205 -7.80 -13.49 18.01
C ALA A 205 -7.07 -13.78 16.69
N ASP A 206 -7.81 -13.95 15.60
CA ASP A 206 -7.27 -14.21 14.26
C ASP A 206 -6.15 -13.23 13.88
N TYR A 207 -6.23 -11.99 14.37
CA TYR A 207 -5.15 -11.02 14.28
C TYR A 207 -5.32 -9.92 15.32
N SER A 208 -4.24 -9.27 15.71
CA SER A 208 -4.28 -7.96 16.39
C SER A 208 -4.31 -6.83 15.36
N VAL A 209 -3.42 -6.92 14.37
CA VAL A 209 -3.34 -6.04 13.21
C VAL A 209 -2.95 -6.89 12.00
N ARG A 210 -3.39 -6.51 10.80
CA ARG A 210 -3.07 -7.21 9.56
C ARG A 210 -2.80 -6.22 8.43
N MET A 211 -1.84 -6.56 7.57
CA MET A 211 -1.69 -5.96 6.24
C MET A 211 -2.34 -6.91 5.24
N ILE A 212 -3.37 -6.47 4.53
CA ILE A 212 -4.21 -7.33 3.68
C ILE A 212 -4.63 -6.63 2.40
N CYS A 213 -4.82 -7.40 1.32
CA CYS A 213 -5.52 -6.94 0.13
C CYS A 213 -6.89 -7.64 0.07
N THR A 214 -8.00 -6.94 0.33
CA THR A 214 -9.35 -7.53 0.24
C THR A 214 -10.02 -7.31 -1.11
N GLU A 215 -9.55 -6.34 -1.89
CA GLU A 215 -10.02 -6.01 -3.23
C GLU A 215 -8.87 -5.68 -4.20
N GLN A 216 -9.19 -5.66 -5.50
CA GLN A 216 -8.20 -5.36 -6.54
C GLN A 216 -7.66 -3.94 -6.36
N SER A 217 -6.33 -3.80 -6.40
CA SER A 217 -5.63 -2.50 -6.30
C SER A 217 -5.77 -1.78 -4.95
N ALA A 218 -6.14 -2.49 -3.88
CA ALA A 218 -6.12 -1.98 -2.51
C ALA A 218 -5.08 -2.73 -1.64
N LEU A 219 -4.39 -1.98 -0.78
CA LEU A 219 -3.63 -2.51 0.35
C LEU A 219 -4.16 -1.83 1.62
N GLU A 220 -4.60 -2.65 2.56
CA GLU A 220 -5.25 -2.22 3.79
C GLU A 220 -4.40 -2.56 5.00
N LEU A 221 -4.45 -1.68 6.01
CA LEU A 221 -4.03 -2.01 7.37
C LEU A 221 -5.27 -2.01 8.25
N THR A 222 -5.58 -3.16 8.82
CA THR A 222 -6.79 -3.35 9.64
C THR A 222 -6.44 -3.86 11.03
N ALA A 223 -7.23 -3.47 12.03
CA ALA A 223 -7.16 -3.98 13.40
C ALA A 223 -8.45 -4.73 13.72
N ALA A 224 -8.34 -5.82 14.48
CA ALA A 224 -9.53 -6.58 14.89
C ALA A 224 -10.45 -5.77 15.82
N SER A 225 -9.91 -4.79 16.55
CA SER A 225 -10.65 -3.80 17.34
C SER A 225 -9.78 -2.58 17.61
N GLY A 226 -10.41 -1.43 17.87
CA GLY A 226 -9.70 -0.17 18.16
C GLY A 226 -9.13 0.50 16.90
N ASN A 227 -8.08 1.29 17.08
CA ASN A 227 -7.49 2.11 16.02
C ASN A 227 -6.17 1.53 15.53
N VAL A 228 -5.91 1.64 14.22
CA VAL A 228 -4.57 1.45 13.64
C VAL A 228 -3.87 2.80 13.58
N SER A 229 -2.65 2.91 14.12
CA SER A 229 -1.81 4.10 13.97
C SER A 229 -0.66 3.85 13.00
N LEU A 230 -0.37 4.85 12.16
CA LEU A 230 0.79 4.86 11.26
C LEU A 230 1.75 5.96 11.71
N HIS A 231 2.86 5.58 12.33
CA HIS A 231 3.94 6.52 12.65
C HIS A 231 4.95 6.58 11.51
N VAL A 232 5.05 7.72 10.82
CA VAL A 232 5.93 7.90 9.67
C VAL A 232 6.87 9.08 9.89
N ASN A 233 8.17 8.80 9.98
CA ASN A 233 9.20 9.84 9.98
C ASN A 233 9.45 10.31 8.54
N GLY A 234 9.04 11.54 8.19
CA GLY A 234 9.19 12.11 6.84
C GLY A 234 7.89 12.27 6.02
N GLY A 235 6.73 11.99 6.61
CA GLY A 235 5.41 12.25 6.04
C GLY A 235 4.87 11.17 5.10
N ILE A 236 3.55 11.15 4.91
CA ILE A 236 2.85 10.21 4.02
C ILE A 236 2.72 10.85 2.63
N ARG A 237 3.21 10.17 1.58
CA ARG A 237 2.97 10.55 0.18
C ARG A 237 1.77 9.78 -0.35
N ALA A 238 0.68 10.47 -0.67
CA ALA A 238 -0.51 9.89 -1.32
C ALA A 238 -0.65 10.46 -2.75
N GLY A 239 -0.66 9.59 -3.76
CA GLY A 239 -0.79 9.94 -5.19
C GLY A 239 0.33 9.38 -6.07
N GLY A 240 -0.04 8.77 -7.21
CA GLY A 240 0.87 8.19 -8.20
C GLY A 240 1.35 9.19 -9.27
N ALA A 241 2.21 8.72 -10.20
CA ALA A 241 2.99 9.54 -11.15
C ALA A 241 2.19 10.52 -12.03
N ASN A 242 0.88 10.30 -12.21
CA ASN A 242 -0.01 11.19 -12.98
C ASN A 242 -1.24 11.66 -12.17
N ASN A 243 -1.13 11.66 -10.82
CA ASN A 243 -2.06 12.12 -9.77
C ASN A 243 -3.48 11.52 -9.75
N PRO A 244 -3.74 10.53 -8.87
CA PRO A 244 -5.05 10.45 -8.24
C PRO A 244 -5.01 9.97 -6.77
N GLY A 245 -5.72 10.72 -5.89
CA GLY A 245 -6.05 10.32 -4.52
C GLY A 245 -5.19 10.97 -3.43
N GLY A 246 -5.68 12.07 -2.86
CA GLY A 246 -5.13 12.62 -1.61
C GLY A 246 -5.37 11.66 -0.44
N ILE A 247 -4.87 12.01 0.75
CA ILE A 247 -5.17 11.25 1.97
C ILE A 247 -6.67 11.42 2.29
N ASN A 248 -7.45 10.40 1.98
CA ASN A 248 -8.87 10.36 2.29
C ASN A 248 -9.07 9.77 3.70
N LEU A 249 -9.53 10.59 4.65
CA LEU A 249 -9.89 10.16 6.01
C LEU A 249 -11.40 9.86 6.06
N TYR A 250 -11.79 8.62 5.70
CA TYR A 250 -13.20 8.17 5.72
C TYR A 250 -13.56 7.42 7.01
N ARG A 251 -14.78 7.64 7.54
CA ARG A 251 -15.36 6.78 8.58
C ARG A 251 -15.86 5.46 7.99
N GLY A 252 -15.52 4.34 8.62
CA GLY A 252 -16.39 3.17 8.65
C GLY A 252 -17.62 3.48 9.53
N ASN A 253 -18.79 2.98 9.16
CA ASN A 253 -20.08 3.26 9.81
C ASN A 253 -20.07 2.82 11.30
N GLY A 254 -20.11 3.73 12.29
CA GLY A 254 -20.06 3.32 13.70
C GLY A 254 -20.19 4.37 14.81
N ASP A 255 -19.31 5.37 14.90
CA ASP A 255 -19.16 6.12 16.17
C ASP A 255 -19.50 7.61 16.09
N ALA A 256 -20.58 8.01 16.78
CA ALA A 256 -21.17 9.35 16.77
C ALA A 256 -20.35 10.45 17.47
N SER A 257 -19.23 10.11 18.14
CA SER A 257 -18.50 11.04 19.03
C SER A 257 -17.00 11.19 18.73
N SER A 258 -16.51 10.72 17.58
CA SER A 258 -15.10 10.85 17.22
C SER A 258 -14.81 12.13 16.41
N LEU A 259 -13.89 12.96 16.91
CA LEU A 259 -13.24 14.04 16.16
C LEU A 259 -12.37 13.41 15.05
N TRP A 260 -12.77 13.54 13.78
CA TRP A 260 -11.94 13.18 12.63
C TRP A 260 -11.40 14.46 11.99
N GLY A 261 -10.14 14.78 12.28
CA GLY A 261 -9.43 15.93 11.74
C GLY A 261 -7.93 15.75 11.90
N VAL A 262 -7.12 16.44 11.09
CA VAL A 262 -5.67 16.48 11.30
C VAL A 262 -5.40 17.35 12.53
N ASN A 263 -5.12 16.73 13.67
CA ASN A 263 -4.76 17.42 14.91
C ASN A 263 -3.24 17.65 14.95
N ALA A 264 -2.82 18.92 15.00
CA ALA A 264 -1.42 19.29 15.18
C ALA A 264 -1.27 19.93 16.57
N SER A 265 -1.11 19.10 17.61
CA SER A 265 -0.99 19.58 19.01
C SER A 265 0.26 20.42 19.25
N ASP A 266 1.32 20.18 18.46
CA ASP A 266 2.65 20.80 18.63
C ASP A 266 3.20 21.43 17.33
N GLY A 267 2.33 21.73 16.35
CA GLY A 267 2.75 22.24 15.04
C GLY A 267 1.65 22.90 14.19
N ASN A 268 1.99 23.32 12.98
CA ASN A 268 1.05 23.99 12.06
C ASN A 268 0.33 22.98 11.14
N PHE A 269 -0.99 23.11 10.98
CA PHE A 269 -1.74 22.46 9.91
C PHE A 269 -1.68 23.29 8.62
N ASN A 270 -0.82 22.91 7.69
CA ASN A 270 -0.61 23.65 6.43
C ASN A 270 -1.44 23.03 5.28
N ILE A 271 -2.45 23.75 4.78
CA ILE A 271 -3.12 23.43 3.50
C ILE A 271 -2.60 24.41 2.44
N ALA A 272 -1.75 23.95 1.53
CA ALA A 272 -1.14 24.79 0.49
C ALA A 272 -1.36 24.21 -0.90
N ARG A 273 -1.57 25.09 -1.89
CA ARG A 273 -1.51 24.75 -3.32
C ARG A 273 -0.46 25.62 -4.00
N GLY A 274 0.39 25.02 -4.83
CA GLY A 274 1.43 25.72 -5.62
C GLY A 274 0.87 26.73 -6.65
N PRO A 275 1.71 27.43 -7.42
CA PRO A 275 1.42 28.78 -7.92
C PRO A 275 0.20 29.00 -8.88
N SER A 276 -0.39 27.95 -9.48
CA SER A 276 -1.26 28.02 -10.68
C SER A 276 -2.81 28.21 -10.63
N ALA A 277 -3.51 28.08 -9.49
CA ALA A 277 -4.99 28.03 -9.37
C ALA A 277 -5.52 28.25 -7.92
N GLY A 278 -6.83 28.30 -7.68
CA GLY A 278 -7.38 28.48 -6.33
C GLY A 278 -7.20 27.24 -5.42
N LEU A 279 -6.93 27.43 -4.14
CA LEU A 279 -7.18 26.40 -3.12
C LEU A 279 -8.64 26.55 -2.65
N ASN A 280 -9.47 25.55 -2.88
CA ASN A 280 -10.83 25.52 -2.34
C ASN A 280 -10.82 24.78 -1.00
N VAL A 281 -10.88 25.53 0.10
CA VAL A 281 -11.15 24.98 1.44
C VAL A 281 -12.66 25.03 1.65
N VAL A 282 -13.35 23.93 1.37
CA VAL A 282 -14.80 23.84 1.57
C VAL A 282 -15.05 23.51 3.03
N MET A 283 -15.49 24.51 3.80
CA MET A 283 -16.07 24.31 5.12
C MET A 283 -17.58 24.33 4.90
N GLY A 284 -18.26 23.22 5.20
CA GLY A 284 -19.73 23.17 5.19
C GLY A 284 -20.28 24.06 6.31
N ASP A 285 -20.90 23.46 7.32
CA ASP A 285 -21.45 24.21 8.46
C ASP A 285 -20.39 24.63 9.51
N ALA A 286 -19.10 24.74 9.14
CA ALA A 286 -17.97 25.01 10.05
C ALA A 286 -17.36 26.42 9.89
N TYR A 287 -16.98 27.06 11.01
CA TYR A 287 -16.57 28.48 11.08
C TYR A 287 -15.07 28.74 10.86
N LEU A 288 -14.75 29.92 10.32
CA LEU A 288 -13.41 30.50 10.19
C LEU A 288 -13.03 31.33 11.45
N ASP A 289 -11.86 31.06 12.04
CA ASP A 289 -11.36 31.70 13.28
C ASP A 289 -10.91 33.17 13.05
N LYS A 290 -11.42 34.09 13.88
CA LYS A 290 -11.44 35.56 13.69
C LYS A 290 -10.25 36.32 14.31
N VAL A 291 -9.27 35.68 14.95
CA VAL A 291 -8.27 36.40 15.78
C VAL A 291 -7.19 37.18 14.99
N LYS A 292 -6.86 36.81 13.73
CA LYS A 292 -5.73 37.41 12.98
C LYS A 292 -6.13 38.28 11.76
N GLY A 293 -7.42 38.44 11.49
CA GLY A 293 -7.94 39.17 10.32
C GLY A 293 -7.90 38.40 9.00
N ILE A 294 -8.55 38.98 7.97
CA ILE A 294 -8.73 38.39 6.64
C ILE A 294 -7.74 39.02 5.66
N TYR A 295 -6.89 38.22 5.02
CA TYR A 295 -6.04 38.68 3.92
C TYR A 295 -6.86 38.86 2.65
N THR A 296 -6.63 39.94 1.94
CA THR A 296 -7.26 40.20 0.64
C THR A 296 -6.22 40.25 -0.47
N LYS A 297 -6.66 40.09 -1.72
CA LYS A 297 -5.82 40.22 -2.90
C LYS A 297 -6.51 41.08 -3.95
N ARG A 298 -5.72 41.79 -4.76
CA ARG A 298 -6.26 42.64 -5.84
C ARG A 298 -6.76 41.78 -7.00
N GLY A 299 -8.04 41.41 -6.98
CA GLY A 299 -8.67 40.59 -8.01
C GLY A 299 -8.17 39.14 -8.03
N ALA A 300 -8.81 38.28 -8.82
CA ALA A 300 -8.55 36.84 -8.83
C ALA A 300 -7.10 36.44 -9.18
N SER A 301 -6.33 37.31 -9.85
CA SER A 301 -4.95 37.05 -10.27
C SER A 301 -3.90 37.91 -9.56
N GLY A 302 -4.30 38.74 -8.59
CA GLY A 302 -3.38 39.59 -7.85
C GLY A 302 -2.59 38.85 -6.77
N VAL A 303 -1.46 39.43 -6.38
CA VAL A 303 -0.69 39.02 -5.20
C VAL A 303 -1.50 39.33 -3.94
N TYR A 304 -1.36 38.49 -2.91
CA TYR A 304 -1.94 38.78 -1.59
C TYR A 304 -1.39 40.10 -1.05
N GLY A 305 -2.29 40.99 -0.66
CA GLY A 305 -1.93 42.21 0.04
C GLY A 305 -1.36 41.87 1.41
N ALA A 306 -0.38 42.66 1.86
CA ALA A 306 0.20 42.50 3.19
C ALA A 306 -0.82 42.82 4.30
N ASN A 307 -1.83 43.64 3.98
CA ASN A 307 -2.75 44.22 4.93
C ASN A 307 -3.94 43.29 5.24
N LYS A 308 -4.35 43.23 6.50
CA LYS A 308 -5.39 42.32 7.03
C LYS A 308 -6.63 43.09 7.44
N TYR A 309 -7.80 42.64 7.03
CA TYR A 309 -9.06 43.30 7.35
C TYR A 309 -9.74 42.64 8.55
N GLN A 310 -10.27 43.44 9.46
CA GLN A 310 -10.95 42.99 10.68
C GLN A 310 -12.21 43.82 10.92
N PHE A 311 -13.26 43.17 11.42
CA PHE A 311 -14.47 43.84 11.87
C PHE A 311 -14.62 43.64 13.38
N TYR A 312 -14.69 44.73 14.11
CA TYR A 312 -14.76 44.72 15.57
C TYR A 312 -16.04 45.40 16.04
N TRP A 313 -16.78 44.74 16.93
CA TRP A 313 -17.97 45.32 17.54
C TRP A 313 -17.60 45.93 18.89
N THR A 314 -17.70 47.26 19.00
CA THR A 314 -17.33 48.00 20.23
C THR A 314 -18.40 47.95 21.32
N GLY A 315 -19.53 47.28 21.06
CA GLY A 315 -20.73 47.35 21.89
C GLY A 315 -21.76 48.38 21.39
N THR A 316 -21.34 49.36 20.58
CA THR A 316 -22.22 50.41 20.05
C THR A 316 -22.11 50.57 18.53
N LEU A 317 -20.92 50.40 17.97
CA LEU A 317 -20.65 50.57 16.55
C LEU A 317 -19.83 49.39 16.02
N MET A 318 -19.98 49.09 14.74
CA MET A 318 -19.11 48.14 14.05
C MET A 318 -17.97 48.91 13.41
N GLU A 319 -16.75 48.63 13.82
CA GLU A 319 -15.53 49.22 13.28
C GLU A 319 -14.93 48.30 12.22
N CYS A 320 -14.37 48.92 11.18
CA CYS A 320 -13.52 48.28 10.19
C CYS A 320 -12.06 48.65 10.50
N TRP A 321 -11.22 47.63 10.61
CA TRP A 321 -9.79 47.73 10.91
C TRP A 321 -8.99 47.14 9.77
N VAL A 322 -7.89 47.81 9.41
CA VAL A 322 -6.87 47.31 8.47
C VAL A 322 -5.56 47.23 9.23
N ASP A 323 -5.05 46.01 9.40
CA ASP A 323 -3.95 45.67 10.29
C ASP A 323 -4.21 46.15 11.73
N ALA A 324 -3.45 47.14 12.19
CA ALA A 324 -3.59 47.78 13.49
C ALA A 324 -4.28 49.15 13.41
N SER A 325 -4.74 49.57 12.23
CA SER A 325 -5.33 50.89 12.00
C SER A 325 -6.84 50.80 11.78
N GLY A 326 -7.62 51.48 12.62
CA GLY A 326 -9.04 51.69 12.38
C GLY A 326 -9.23 52.55 11.12
N VAL A 327 -10.01 52.06 10.15
CA VAL A 327 -10.27 52.78 8.88
C VAL A 327 -11.66 53.40 8.81
N GLY A 328 -12.53 53.09 9.78
CA GLY A 328 -13.83 53.73 9.92
C GLY A 328 -14.88 52.80 10.55
N THR A 329 -16.13 53.26 10.58
CA THR A 329 -17.26 52.49 11.10
C THR A 329 -18.24 52.14 9.99
N LEU A 330 -18.87 50.97 10.11
CA LEU A 330 -19.95 50.55 9.23
C LEU A 330 -21.26 51.17 9.72
N GLN A 331 -21.69 52.25 9.07
CA GLN A 331 -22.89 52.99 9.46
C GLN A 331 -24.12 52.49 8.68
N LEU A 332 -25.13 52.04 9.41
CA LEU A 332 -26.44 51.66 8.89
C LEU A 332 -27.41 52.85 9.14
N THR A 333 -28.08 53.29 8.08
CA THR A 333 -28.92 54.50 7.89
C THR A 333 -29.58 55.17 9.12
N PRO A 334 -29.66 56.51 9.18
CA PRO A 334 -30.35 57.22 10.27
C PRO A 334 -31.87 57.01 10.26
N MET A 335 -32.44 56.61 11.40
CA MET A 335 -33.89 56.43 11.65
C MET A 335 -34.53 57.74 12.15
N SER A 336 -35.76 58.07 11.73
CA SER A 336 -36.38 59.39 11.98
C SER A 336 -37.83 59.34 12.50
N ASP A 337 -38.21 58.29 13.23
CA ASP A 337 -39.56 58.13 13.79
C ASP A 337 -39.84 59.09 14.97
N ARG A 338 -41.09 59.55 15.15
CA ARG A 338 -41.47 60.48 16.23
C ARG A 338 -41.28 59.85 17.61
N GLN A 339 -41.54 58.55 17.76
CA GLN A 339 -41.41 57.81 19.01
C GLN A 339 -39.93 57.61 19.41
N LEU A 340 -39.01 57.86 18.47
CA LEU A 340 -37.57 57.85 18.71
C LEU A 340 -37.00 59.25 19.01
N LYS A 341 -37.86 60.28 19.15
CA LYS A 341 -37.47 61.68 19.41
C LYS A 341 -38.16 62.22 20.67
N LYS A 342 -37.48 63.10 21.40
CA LYS A 342 -38.01 63.81 22.59
C LYS A 342 -37.78 65.31 22.46
N ASP A 343 -38.49 66.10 23.28
CA ASP A 343 -38.35 67.56 23.36
C ASP A 343 -38.53 68.28 22.01
N ILE A 344 -39.52 67.82 21.23
CA ILE A 344 -39.79 68.32 19.88
C ILE A 344 -40.36 69.74 19.95
N VAL A 345 -39.60 70.72 19.47
CA VAL A 345 -40.04 72.11 19.27
C VAL A 345 -40.00 72.44 17.78
N TYR A 346 -41.14 72.84 17.21
CA TYR A 346 -41.21 73.28 15.82
C TYR A 346 -40.68 74.71 15.71
N ARG A 347 -39.90 74.96 14.65
CA ARG A 347 -39.28 76.26 14.37
C ARG A 347 -40.08 77.00 13.30
N HIS A 348 -40.27 78.32 13.51
CA HIS A 348 -41.05 79.21 12.65
C HIS A 348 -40.27 80.48 12.26
N ASP A 349 -38.94 80.46 12.39
CA ASP A 349 -38.01 81.56 12.12
C ASP A 349 -37.48 81.55 10.68
N ALA A 350 -38.37 81.33 9.71
CA ALA A 350 -38.01 81.09 8.31
C ALA A 350 -37.20 82.24 7.66
N HIS A 351 -37.52 83.50 7.97
CA HIS A 351 -36.76 84.65 7.45
C HIS A 351 -35.32 84.69 7.98
N LYS A 352 -35.12 84.33 9.25
CA LYS A 352 -33.77 84.20 9.82
C LYS A 352 -32.98 83.10 9.13
N ALA A 353 -33.62 81.96 8.85
CA ALA A 353 -32.99 80.87 8.09
C ALA A 353 -32.58 81.32 6.69
N LEU A 354 -33.41 82.13 6.01
CA LEU A 354 -33.06 82.70 4.70
C LEU A 354 -31.84 83.62 4.79
N ASP A 355 -31.79 84.53 5.77
CA ASP A 355 -30.67 85.45 5.97
C ASP A 355 -29.34 84.72 6.22
N GLU A 356 -29.40 83.58 6.90
CA GLU A 356 -28.24 82.72 7.15
C GLU A 356 -27.86 81.92 5.89
N VAL A 357 -28.82 81.32 5.19
CA VAL A 357 -28.58 80.56 3.93
C VAL A 357 -27.97 81.44 2.84
N CYS A 358 -28.41 82.69 2.71
CA CYS A 358 -27.85 83.64 1.74
C CYS A 358 -26.37 83.96 1.98
N LYS A 359 -25.84 83.66 3.17
CA LYS A 359 -24.41 83.83 3.51
C LYS A 359 -23.61 82.55 3.34
N TRP A 360 -24.24 81.42 2.99
CA TRP A 360 -23.52 80.18 2.73
C TRP A 360 -22.68 80.31 1.46
N GLN A 361 -21.44 79.83 1.52
CA GLN A 361 -20.49 79.92 0.42
C GLN A 361 -20.22 78.52 -0.14
N PRO A 362 -20.82 78.17 -1.29
CA PRO A 362 -20.41 77.00 -2.05
C PRO A 362 -18.95 77.16 -2.48
N ALA A 363 -18.19 76.08 -2.39
CA ALA A 363 -16.79 76.03 -2.78
C ALA A 363 -16.51 74.77 -3.60
N ASP A 364 -15.69 74.92 -4.62
CA ASP A 364 -15.05 73.80 -5.30
C ASP A 364 -13.75 73.45 -4.58
N PHE A 365 -13.57 72.19 -4.19
CA PHE A 365 -12.39 71.73 -3.46
C PHE A 365 -12.02 70.29 -3.80
N LYS A 366 -10.80 69.90 -3.41
CA LYS A 366 -10.34 68.50 -3.40
C LYS A 366 -10.04 68.09 -1.97
N MET A 367 -10.33 66.83 -1.62
CA MET A 367 -9.86 66.26 -0.37
C MET A 367 -8.38 65.94 -0.50
N LYS A 368 -7.56 66.41 0.45
CA LYS A 368 -6.12 66.08 0.53
C LYS A 368 -5.93 64.56 0.65
N ALA A 369 -4.80 64.06 0.15
CA ALA A 369 -4.37 62.69 0.45
C ALA A 369 -4.16 62.52 1.96
N ARG A 370 -4.50 61.34 2.51
CA ARG A 370 -4.31 61.00 3.94
C ARG A 370 -4.04 59.51 4.11
N GLY A 371 -2.88 59.15 4.67
CA GLY A 371 -2.46 57.75 4.79
C GLY A 371 -2.54 57.00 3.46
N ILE A 372 -3.38 55.95 3.39
CA ILE A 372 -3.59 55.17 2.16
C ILE A 372 -4.67 55.73 1.23
N ILE A 373 -5.33 56.84 1.61
CA ILE A 373 -6.44 57.44 0.85
C ILE A 373 -5.87 58.53 -0.08
N PRO A 374 -6.04 58.42 -1.40
CA PRO A 374 -5.51 59.40 -2.35
C PRO A 374 -6.33 60.70 -2.35
N GLU A 375 -5.73 61.76 -2.91
CA GLU A 375 -6.44 63.00 -3.24
C GLU A 375 -7.62 62.72 -4.17
N THR A 376 -8.74 63.42 -3.97
CA THR A 376 -9.94 63.29 -4.81
C THR A 376 -9.90 64.22 -6.03
N ALA A 377 -10.78 63.98 -7.01
CA ALA A 377 -11.09 64.98 -8.04
C ALA A 377 -11.79 66.22 -7.42
N ASP A 378 -11.99 67.26 -8.23
CA ASP A 378 -12.72 68.46 -7.83
C ASP A 378 -14.17 68.12 -7.42
N GLN A 379 -14.60 68.68 -6.29
CA GLN A 379 -15.91 68.46 -5.70
C GLN A 379 -16.54 69.80 -5.36
N LEU A 380 -17.82 69.96 -5.71
CA LEU A 380 -18.63 71.08 -5.23
C LEU A 380 -19.20 70.73 -3.85
N GLY A 381 -19.04 71.64 -2.89
CA GLY A 381 -19.65 71.48 -1.58
C GLY A 381 -19.54 72.75 -0.74
N PHE A 382 -19.47 72.57 0.58
CA PHE A 382 -19.33 73.65 1.54
C PHE A 382 -18.16 73.39 2.47
N ILE A 383 -17.45 74.45 2.86
CA ILE A 383 -16.40 74.36 3.87
C ILE A 383 -17.04 74.46 5.26
N ALA A 384 -16.94 73.39 6.04
CA ALA A 384 -17.60 73.29 7.34
C ALA A 384 -17.13 74.38 8.34
N ASN A 385 -15.86 74.77 8.29
CA ASN A 385 -15.30 75.85 9.12
C ASN A 385 -15.92 77.23 8.85
N ASP A 386 -16.41 77.48 7.63
CA ASP A 386 -17.10 78.73 7.32
C ASP A 386 -18.59 78.63 7.60
N LEU A 387 -19.17 77.47 7.31
CA LEU A 387 -20.58 77.22 7.56
C LEU A 387 -20.93 77.27 9.06
N VAL A 388 -20.06 76.77 9.95
CA VAL A 388 -20.31 76.75 11.40
C VAL A 388 -20.45 78.16 12.00
N LYS A 389 -19.79 79.17 11.41
CA LYS A 389 -19.86 80.58 11.87
C LYS A 389 -21.24 81.20 11.64
N VAL A 390 -21.97 80.71 10.64
CA VAL A 390 -23.26 81.27 10.19
C VAL A 390 -24.44 80.36 10.53
N SER A 391 -24.24 79.05 10.47
CA SER A 391 -25.26 78.02 10.71
C SER A 391 -24.65 76.84 11.45
N PRO A 392 -24.37 77.00 12.75
CA PRO A 392 -23.67 75.99 13.55
C PRO A 392 -24.39 74.64 13.59
N GLU A 393 -25.72 74.60 13.50
CA GLU A 393 -26.48 73.33 13.49
C GLU A 393 -26.28 72.49 12.22
N CYS A 394 -25.77 73.10 11.15
CA CYS A 394 -25.47 72.41 9.88
C CYS A 394 -24.11 71.71 9.89
N VAL A 395 -23.32 71.88 10.97
CA VAL A 395 -21.99 71.31 11.10
C VAL A 395 -21.94 70.47 12.37
N GLY A 396 -21.40 69.26 12.27
CA GLY A 396 -21.09 68.39 13.40
C GLY A 396 -19.57 68.26 13.56
N GLY A 397 -19.12 67.79 14.73
CA GLY A 397 -17.69 67.69 15.07
C GLY A 397 -17.21 68.88 15.90
N LYS A 398 -15.95 68.83 16.35
CA LYS A 398 -15.33 69.89 17.17
C LYS A 398 -14.43 70.81 16.36
N GLY A 399 -14.05 70.38 15.17
CA GLY A 399 -13.08 71.06 14.31
C GLY A 399 -11.67 70.57 14.62
N LEU A 400 -10.82 70.68 13.61
CA LEU A 400 -9.39 70.42 13.75
C LEU A 400 -8.68 71.68 14.26
N PRO A 401 -7.60 71.54 15.04
CA PRO A 401 -6.80 72.68 15.48
C PRO A 401 -6.12 73.38 14.29
N GLU A 402 -5.72 74.64 14.47
CA GLU A 402 -5.12 75.45 13.38
C GLU A 402 -3.78 74.89 12.88
N ASP A 403 -3.03 74.23 13.77
CA ASP A 403 -1.76 73.55 13.51
C ASP A 403 -1.93 72.07 13.16
N TYR A 404 -3.13 71.65 12.73
CA TYR A 404 -3.41 70.27 12.37
C TYR A 404 -2.44 69.71 11.32
N ASP A 405 -1.72 68.67 11.71
CA ASP A 405 -0.84 67.90 10.85
C ASP A 405 -1.55 66.62 10.38
N ILE A 406 -1.95 66.62 9.10
CA ILE A 406 -2.62 65.50 8.44
C ILE A 406 -1.73 64.25 8.33
N GLU A 407 -0.41 64.40 8.36
CA GLU A 407 0.52 63.28 8.29
C GLU A 407 0.67 62.61 9.66
N ALA A 408 0.60 63.38 10.75
CA ALA A 408 0.70 62.87 12.12
C ALA A 408 -0.60 62.23 12.62
N ASP A 409 -1.77 62.76 12.23
CA ASP A 409 -3.08 62.24 12.64
C ASP A 409 -4.10 62.25 11.47
N PRO A 410 -3.96 61.33 10.50
CA PRO A 410 -4.73 61.36 9.26
C PRO A 410 -6.23 61.05 9.44
N ASN A 411 -6.65 60.48 10.57
CA ASN A 411 -8.01 60.00 10.81
C ASN A 411 -8.64 60.60 12.08
N ASN A 412 -8.23 61.82 12.44
CA ASN A 412 -8.74 62.49 13.63
C ASN A 412 -10.28 62.58 13.63
N SER A 413 -10.92 62.05 14.66
CA SER A 413 -12.38 61.98 14.79
C SER A 413 -13.05 63.31 15.13
N ASP A 414 -12.28 64.35 15.51
CA ASP A 414 -12.81 65.65 15.87
C ASP A 414 -13.06 66.56 14.65
N ALA A 415 -12.68 66.15 13.44
CA ALA A 415 -12.90 66.91 12.21
C ALA A 415 -14.37 67.35 12.02
N TYR A 416 -14.58 68.57 11.52
CA TYR A 416 -15.92 69.01 11.17
C TYR A 416 -16.48 68.21 9.99
N PHE A 417 -17.76 67.89 10.06
CA PHE A 417 -18.51 67.27 8.98
C PHE A 417 -19.85 67.97 8.77
N LEU A 418 -20.37 67.89 7.54
CA LEU A 418 -21.62 68.53 7.17
C LEU A 418 -22.81 67.64 7.55
N ASN A 419 -23.73 68.20 8.34
CA ASN A 419 -24.99 67.56 8.69
C ASN A 419 -26.03 67.85 7.59
N GLN A 420 -26.13 66.94 6.62
CA GLN A 420 -27.00 67.11 5.45
C GLN A 420 -28.48 67.32 5.82
N VAL A 421 -29.00 66.66 6.87
CA VAL A 421 -30.40 66.78 7.27
C VAL A 421 -30.76 68.18 7.79
N PRO A 422 -30.05 68.76 8.78
CA PRO A 422 -30.20 70.16 9.16
C PRO A 422 -30.02 71.15 8.00
N MET A 423 -29.04 70.91 7.11
CA MET A 423 -28.82 71.76 5.94
C MET A 423 -30.06 71.80 5.03
N ILE A 424 -30.61 70.64 4.71
CA ILE A 424 -31.83 70.51 3.91
C ILE A 424 -33.02 71.17 4.62
N ALA A 425 -33.15 71.01 5.93
CA ALA A 425 -34.22 71.63 6.71
C ALA A 425 -34.14 73.17 6.68
N LYS A 426 -32.93 73.75 6.81
CA LYS A 426 -32.73 75.19 6.69
C LYS A 426 -32.99 75.72 5.30
N LEU A 427 -32.50 75.04 4.27
CA LEU A 427 -32.82 75.37 2.88
C LEU A 427 -34.34 75.35 2.65
N THR A 428 -35.04 74.38 3.24
CA THR A 428 -36.51 74.31 3.18
C THR A 428 -37.16 75.53 3.83
N GLN A 429 -36.70 75.96 5.01
CA GLN A 429 -37.21 77.17 5.67
C GLN A 429 -36.91 78.44 4.86
N ALA A 430 -35.71 78.54 4.28
CA ALA A 430 -35.34 79.65 3.41
C ALA A 430 -36.26 79.75 2.20
N ILE A 431 -36.57 78.62 1.56
CA ILE A 431 -37.54 78.54 0.45
C ILE A 431 -38.94 78.95 0.92
N GLN A 432 -39.37 78.53 2.11
CA GLN A 432 -40.66 78.94 2.66
C GLN A 432 -40.73 80.46 2.89
N ALA A 433 -39.66 81.08 3.41
CA ALA A 433 -39.59 82.53 3.59
C ALA A 433 -39.61 83.28 2.26
N GLN A 434 -38.86 82.80 1.26
CA GLN A 434 -38.91 83.35 -0.09
C GLN A 434 -40.33 83.28 -0.67
N GLN A 435 -41.04 82.16 -0.48
CA GLN A 435 -42.41 82.00 -0.96
C GLN A 435 -43.39 82.98 -0.30
N ILE A 436 -43.22 83.27 1.00
CA ILE A 436 -44.03 84.26 1.71
C ILE A 436 -43.78 85.65 1.11
N MET A 437 -42.52 86.06 0.96
CA MET A 437 -42.19 87.36 0.37
C MET A 437 -42.70 87.51 -1.07
N ILE A 438 -42.64 86.45 -1.87
CA ILE A 438 -43.20 86.44 -3.22
C ILE A 438 -44.71 86.70 -3.18
N LYS A 439 -45.45 86.06 -2.28
CA LYS A 439 -46.91 86.29 -2.14
C LYS A 439 -47.23 87.72 -1.71
N GLU A 440 -46.47 88.27 -0.76
CA GLU A 440 -46.64 89.67 -0.33
C GLU A 440 -46.37 90.66 -1.46
N LEU A 441 -45.31 90.43 -2.23
CA LEU A 441 -44.99 91.23 -3.42
C LEU A 441 -46.10 91.14 -4.47
N GLN A 442 -46.62 89.93 -4.75
CA GLN A 442 -47.75 89.74 -5.66
C GLN A 442 -49.00 90.48 -5.20
N GLN A 443 -49.30 90.46 -3.89
CA GLN A 443 -50.45 91.17 -3.34
C GLN A 443 -50.29 92.69 -3.45
N ARG A 444 -49.10 93.22 -3.15
CA ARG A 444 -48.80 94.65 -3.33
C ARG A 444 -48.91 95.08 -4.79
N LEU A 445 -48.42 94.23 -5.71
CA LEU A 445 -48.55 94.46 -7.14
C LEU A 445 -50.03 94.52 -7.56
N SER A 446 -50.85 93.57 -7.10
CA SER A 446 -52.29 93.56 -7.41
C SER A 446 -53.02 94.80 -6.87
N VAL A 447 -52.66 95.30 -5.69
CA VAL A 447 -53.23 96.55 -5.15
C VAL A 447 -52.81 97.77 -5.99
N LEU A 448 -51.55 97.82 -6.44
CA LEU A 448 -51.05 98.87 -7.32
C LEU A 448 -51.71 98.84 -8.70
N GLU A 449 -51.90 97.64 -9.27
CA GLU A 449 -52.59 97.44 -10.55
C GLU A 449 -54.06 97.88 -10.48
N ASN A 450 -54.75 97.62 -9.36
CA ASN A 450 -56.15 98.01 -9.16
C ASN A 450 -56.35 99.48 -8.73
N SER A 451 -55.28 100.19 -8.34
CA SER A 451 -55.34 101.62 -7.99
C SER A 451 -54.85 102.55 -9.10
N GLY A 452 -54.33 101.99 -10.20
CA GLY A 452 -53.95 102.68 -11.43
C GLY A 452 -55.01 102.65 -12.56
N SER A 453 -56.17 102.03 -12.31
CA SER A 453 -57.37 102.05 -13.15
C SER A 453 -58.48 102.85 -12.47
#